data_AF-A0A1I1LT17-F1
#
_entry.id   AF-A0A1I1LT17-F1
#
_cell.length_a   1.000
_cell.length_b   1.000
_cell.length_c   1.000
_cell.angle_alpha   90.00
_cell.angle_beta   90.00
_cell.angle_gamma   90.00
#
_symmetry.space_group_name_H-M   'P 1'
#
loop_
_entity.id
_entity.type
_entity.pdbx_description
1 polymer ?
#
loop_
_entity_poly.entity_id
_entity_poly.type
_entity_poly.pdbx_seq_one_letter_code
_entity_poly.pdbx_strand_id
1 'polypeptide(L)'
;MKKKIILSILSVLIIIITLFTIKKSLGLHKEFKNVRIPTKESRHLGEMSTYKWITVKKLSKKYNISEEEIFKILEIVSQPGDENMDIKSLSKKYNISIETMKNNLSKIIGTDKDVKGKDI
;
A
#
# COMPACT_ATOMS: atom_id res chain seq x y z
N MET A 1 13.94 -50.14 -28.02
CA MET A 1 13.18 -49.05 -28.69
C MET A 1 12.41 -48.16 -27.71
N LYS A 2 11.57 -48.72 -26.80
CA LYS A 2 10.77 -47.96 -25.81
C LYS A 2 11.56 -47.00 -24.91
N LYS A 3 12.72 -47.41 -24.39
CA LYS A 3 13.58 -46.55 -23.54
C LYS A 3 14.09 -45.29 -24.26
N LYS A 4 14.43 -45.39 -25.56
CA LYS A 4 14.89 -44.25 -26.37
C LYS A 4 13.76 -43.25 -26.64
N ILE A 5 12.54 -43.74 -26.84
CA ILE A 5 11.34 -42.90 -27.03
C ILE A 5 11.02 -42.14 -25.74
N ILE A 6 11.03 -42.83 -24.59
CA ILE A 6 10.80 -42.20 -23.28
C ILE A 6 11.88 -41.15 -22.99
N LEU A 7 13.15 -41.44 -23.26
CA LEU A 7 14.23 -40.46 -23.11
C LEU A 7 14.04 -39.24 -24.02
N SER A 8 13.61 -39.45 -25.26
CA SER A 8 13.36 -38.37 -26.22
C SER A 8 12.23 -37.45 -25.73
N ILE A 9 11.11 -38.04 -25.30
CA ILE A 9 9.98 -37.29 -24.71
C ILE A 9 10.42 -36.52 -23.47
N LEU A 10 11.20 -37.15 -22.58
CA LEU A 10 11.72 -36.50 -21.38
C LEU A 10 12.62 -35.31 -21.73
N SER A 11 13.48 -35.45 -22.74
CA SER A 11 14.36 -34.36 -23.19
C SER A 11 13.57 -33.16 -23.72
N VAL A 12 12.52 -33.42 -24.51
CA VAL A 12 11.63 -32.37 -25.04
C VAL A 12 10.90 -31.66 -23.90
N LEU A 13 10.43 -32.43 -22.91
CA LEU A 13 9.76 -31.86 -21.73
C LEU A 13 10.70 -30.94 -20.94
N ILE A 14 11.94 -31.36 -20.73
CA ILE A 14 12.97 -30.57 -20.04
C ILE A 14 13.24 -29.26 -20.80
N ILE A 15 13.36 -29.32 -22.13
CA ILE A 15 13.58 -28.12 -22.96
C ILE A 15 12.41 -27.14 -22.80
N ILE A 16 11.17 -27.62 -22.85
CA ILE A 16 9.97 -26.78 -22.69
C ILE A 16 9.94 -26.12 -21.31
N ILE A 17 10.17 -26.88 -20.25
CA ILE A 17 10.19 -26.36 -18.87
C ILE A 17 11.29 -25.32 -18.70
N THR A 18 12.47 -25.57 -19.27
CA THR A 18 13.61 -24.66 -19.20
C THR A 18 13.29 -23.34 -19.90
N LEU A 19 12.72 -23.38 -21.11
CA LEU A 19 12.30 -22.18 -21.85
C LEU A 19 11.24 -21.37 -21.08
N PHE A 20 10.26 -22.05 -20.48
CA PHE A 20 9.23 -21.39 -19.69
C PHE A 20 9.82 -20.71 -18.44
N THR A 21 10.76 -21.38 -17.78
CA THR A 21 11.45 -20.86 -16.59
C THR A 21 12.30 -19.64 -16.95
N ILE A 22 13.07 -19.69 -18.04
CA ILE A 22 13.86 -18.56 -18.54
C ILE A 22 12.96 -17.35 -18.84
N LYS A 23 11.83 -17.58 -19.53
CA LYS A 23 10.89 -16.50 -19.88
C LYS A 23 10.29 -15.84 -18.63
N LYS A 24 9.87 -16.65 -17.65
CA LYS A 24 9.38 -16.17 -16.35
C LYS A 24 10.47 -15.40 -15.58
N SER A 25 11.69 -15.92 -15.55
CA SER A 25 12.83 -15.29 -14.88
C SER A 25 13.18 -13.94 -15.50
N LEU A 26 13.22 -13.83 -16.82
CA LEU A 26 13.44 -12.56 -17.53
C LEU A 26 12.32 -11.55 -17.29
N GLY A 27 11.07 -12.01 -17.25
CA GLY A 27 9.92 -11.16 -16.90
C GLY A 27 10.07 -10.57 -15.50
N LEU A 28 10.33 -11.43 -14.51
CA LEU A 28 10.57 -11.02 -13.13
C LEU A 28 11.77 -10.08 -13.03
N HIS A 29 12.89 -10.38 -13.69
CA HIS A 29 14.08 -9.52 -13.64
C HIS A 29 13.79 -8.11 -14.21
N LYS A 30 13.01 -8.01 -15.29
CA LYS A 30 12.56 -6.72 -15.83
C LYS A 30 11.62 -6.00 -14.86
N GLU A 31 10.68 -6.71 -14.25
CA GLU A 31 9.78 -6.15 -13.24
C GLU A 31 10.55 -5.64 -12.02
N PHE A 32 11.51 -6.41 -11.50
CA PHE A 32 12.40 -6.00 -10.42
C PHE A 32 13.25 -4.78 -10.77
N LYS A 33 13.78 -4.72 -11.99
CA LYS A 33 14.54 -3.56 -12.46
C LYS A 33 13.66 -2.31 -12.61
N ASN A 34 12.37 -2.50 -12.90
CA ASN A 34 11.37 -1.44 -13.01
C ASN A 34 10.72 -1.08 -11.67
N VAL A 35 10.95 -1.87 -10.61
CA VAL A 35 10.54 -1.49 -9.25
C VAL A 35 11.41 -0.32 -8.81
N ARG A 36 10.84 0.88 -8.90
CA ARG A 36 11.48 2.11 -8.42
C ARG A 36 11.76 1.96 -6.92
N ILE A 37 12.96 2.36 -6.51
CA ILE A 37 13.35 2.42 -5.09
C ILE A 37 12.30 3.28 -4.36
N PRO A 38 11.77 2.84 -3.21
CA PRO A 38 10.75 3.59 -2.51
C PRO A 38 11.26 4.98 -2.12
N THR A 39 10.72 6.03 -2.72
CA THR A 39 10.99 7.41 -2.33
C THR A 39 10.20 7.74 -1.06
N LYS A 40 10.58 8.79 -0.33
CA LYS A 40 9.81 9.23 0.85
C LYS A 40 8.33 9.46 0.50
N GLU A 41 8.05 10.04 -0.66
CA GLU A 41 6.67 10.23 -1.16
C GLU A 41 5.96 8.92 -1.45
N SER A 42 6.62 7.94 -2.10
CA SER A 42 5.98 6.66 -2.41
C SER A 42 5.70 5.82 -1.16
N ARG A 43 6.56 5.93 -0.13
CA ARG A 43 6.32 5.32 1.21
C ARG A 43 5.11 5.92 1.92
N HIS A 44 4.83 7.19 1.72
CA HIS A 44 3.73 7.88 2.40
C HIS A 44 2.42 7.90 1.59
N LEU A 45 2.44 7.70 0.27
CA LEU A 45 1.27 7.86 -0.60
C LEU A 45 0.89 6.61 -1.42
N GLY A 46 1.73 5.58 -1.47
CA GLY A 46 1.44 4.32 -2.16
C GLY A 46 0.30 3.50 -1.51
N GLU A 47 -0.13 2.40 -2.13
CA GLU A 47 -1.09 1.46 -1.50
C GLU A 47 -0.57 0.83 -0.21
N MET A 48 0.75 0.71 -0.09
CA MET A 48 1.44 0.28 1.13
C MET A 48 1.76 1.43 2.09
N SER A 49 1.19 2.63 1.89
CA SER A 49 1.45 3.74 2.81
C SER A 49 0.97 3.40 4.21
N THR A 50 1.82 3.64 5.20
CA THR A 50 1.50 3.40 6.62
C THR A 50 0.24 4.14 7.05
N TYR A 51 -0.09 5.26 6.40
CA TYR A 51 -1.30 6.05 6.65
C TYR A 51 -2.61 5.41 6.14
N LYS A 52 -2.55 4.48 5.18
CA LYS A 52 -3.75 3.71 4.76
C LYS A 52 -4.13 2.65 5.79
N TRP A 53 -3.15 2.14 6.54
CA TRP A 53 -3.27 1.01 7.47
C TRP A 53 -3.25 1.44 8.95
N ILE A 54 -3.14 2.73 9.22
CA ILE A 54 -3.22 3.29 10.58
C ILE A 54 -4.69 3.50 10.95
N THR A 55 -5.02 3.33 12.23
CA THR A 55 -6.36 3.62 12.77
C THR A 55 -6.47 5.07 13.21
N VAL A 56 -7.69 5.59 13.33
CA VAL A 56 -7.93 6.95 13.83
C VAL A 56 -7.36 7.13 15.24
N LYS A 57 -7.51 6.14 16.11
CA LYS A 57 -6.90 6.11 17.45
C LYS A 57 -5.38 6.23 17.43
N LYS A 58 -4.72 5.58 16.47
CA LYS A 58 -3.26 5.68 16.30
C LYS A 58 -2.84 7.03 15.70
N LEU A 59 -3.64 7.61 14.80
CA LEU A 59 -3.43 8.96 14.28
C LEU A 59 -3.57 10.02 15.38
N SER A 60 -4.60 9.90 16.21
CA SER A 60 -4.86 10.76 17.37
C SER A 60 -3.64 10.83 18.28
N LYS A 61 -3.12 9.66 18.70
CA LYS A 61 -1.91 9.59 19.53
C LYS A 61 -0.67 10.15 18.85
N LYS A 62 -0.51 9.93 17.54
CA LYS A 62 0.69 10.32 16.80
C LYS A 62 0.80 11.84 16.63
N TYR A 63 -0.32 12.50 16.39
CA TYR A 63 -0.38 13.94 16.11
C TYR A 63 -0.96 14.76 17.27
N ASN A 64 -1.30 14.12 18.39
CA ASN A 64 -1.91 14.75 19.55
C ASN A 64 -3.20 15.54 19.22
N ILE A 65 -4.02 14.99 18.33
CA ILE A 65 -5.31 15.55 17.90
C ILE A 65 -6.42 14.62 18.42
N SER A 66 -7.58 15.16 18.83
CA SER A 66 -8.68 14.30 19.27
C SER A 66 -9.22 13.43 18.13
N GLU A 67 -9.75 12.25 18.46
CA GLU A 67 -10.34 11.35 17.46
C GLU A 67 -11.53 12.03 16.74
N GLU A 68 -12.33 12.79 17.48
CA GLU A 68 -13.45 13.59 16.96
C GLU A 68 -13.01 14.62 15.92
N GLU A 69 -11.90 15.31 16.18
CA GLU A 69 -11.35 16.31 15.27
C GLU A 69 -10.74 15.67 14.03
N ILE A 70 -10.14 14.48 14.16
CA ILE A 70 -9.73 13.68 13.01
C ILE A 70 -10.93 13.28 12.16
N PHE A 71 -12.01 12.77 12.75
CA PHE A 71 -13.22 12.42 11.99
C PHE A 71 -13.83 13.64 11.30
N LYS A 72 -13.82 14.80 11.95
CA LYS A 72 -14.26 16.07 11.37
C LYS A 72 -13.41 16.47 10.16
N ILE A 73 -12.08 16.37 10.25
CA ILE A 73 -11.17 16.68 9.12
C ILE A 73 -11.34 15.67 7.97
N LEU A 74 -11.64 14.41 8.30
CA LEU A 74 -11.93 13.36 7.31
C LEU A 74 -13.34 13.49 6.70
N GLU A 75 -14.17 14.42 7.19
CA GLU A 75 -15.56 14.63 6.78
C GLU A 75 -16.43 13.37 7.00
N ILE A 76 -16.16 12.64 8.10
CA ILE A 76 -16.87 11.41 8.48
C ILE A 76 -17.71 11.68 9.73
N VAL A 77 -18.99 11.29 9.67
CA VAL A 77 -19.83 11.17 10.87
C VAL A 77 -19.53 9.81 11.53
N SER A 78 -18.71 9.83 12.57
CA SER A 78 -18.23 8.64 13.26
C SER A 78 -19.33 7.90 14.01
N GLN A 79 -19.29 6.58 13.98
CA GLN A 79 -20.07 5.68 14.82
C GLN A 79 -19.16 5.04 15.88
N PRO A 80 -19.71 4.58 17.02
CA PRO A 80 -18.92 3.85 18.02
C PRO A 80 -18.18 2.66 17.40
N GLY A 81 -16.86 2.58 17.60
CA GLY A 81 -16.00 1.53 17.08
C GLY A 81 -15.19 1.93 15.85
N ASP A 82 -15.54 3.03 15.17
CA ASP A 82 -14.83 3.52 13.99
C ASP A 82 -13.41 4.00 14.30
N GLU A 83 -13.13 4.39 15.54
CA GLU A 83 -11.81 4.84 15.98
C GLU A 83 -10.75 3.73 15.87
N ASN A 84 -11.19 2.47 15.87
CA ASN A 84 -10.34 1.29 15.76
C ASN A 84 -10.21 0.78 14.31
N MET A 85 -10.97 1.36 13.36
CA MET A 85 -10.87 1.02 11.94
C MET A 85 -9.68 1.73 11.30
N ASP A 86 -9.01 1.07 10.37
CA ASP A 86 -7.97 1.69 9.55
C ASP A 86 -8.59 2.66 8.52
N ILE A 87 -7.81 3.64 8.09
CA ILE A 87 -8.31 4.69 7.17
C ILE A 87 -8.81 4.12 5.83
N LYS A 88 -8.21 3.04 5.31
CA LYS A 88 -8.67 2.40 4.08
C LYS A 88 -10.02 1.71 4.27
N SER A 89 -10.24 1.06 5.41
CA SER A 89 -11.53 0.47 5.77
C SER A 89 -12.59 1.53 6.01
N LEU A 90 -12.23 2.66 6.64
CA LEU A 90 -13.12 3.81 6.80
C LEU A 90 -13.51 4.43 5.45
N SER A 91 -12.56 4.61 4.54
CA SER A 91 -12.86 5.16 3.21
C SER A 91 -13.84 4.26 2.45
N LYS A 92 -13.75 2.94 2.61
CA LYS A 92 -14.70 1.99 2.03
C LYS A 92 -16.06 2.04 2.71
N LYS A 93 -16.10 2.03 4.05
CA LYS A 93 -17.35 2.07 4.83
C LYS A 93 -18.21 3.29 4.48
N TYR A 94 -17.56 4.45 4.32
CA TYR A 94 -18.21 5.73 4.04
C TYR A 94 -18.22 6.12 2.56
N ASN A 95 -17.79 5.23 1.67
CA ASN A 95 -17.71 5.45 0.23
C ASN A 95 -16.96 6.76 -0.17
N ILE A 96 -15.88 7.06 0.54
CA ILE A 96 -15.03 8.23 0.28
C ILE A 96 -13.97 7.85 -0.75
N SER A 97 -13.81 8.71 -1.76
CA SER A 97 -12.80 8.49 -2.80
C SER A 97 -11.38 8.47 -2.20
N ILE A 98 -10.49 7.69 -2.81
CA ILE A 98 -9.08 7.60 -2.36
C ILE A 98 -8.40 8.98 -2.42
N GLU A 99 -8.75 9.80 -3.41
CA GLU A 99 -8.19 11.14 -3.59
C GLU A 99 -8.68 12.11 -2.50
N THR A 100 -9.99 12.13 -2.23
CA THR A 100 -10.57 12.92 -1.13
C THR A 100 -9.95 12.53 0.21
N MET A 101 -9.86 11.22 0.48
CA MET A 101 -9.26 10.69 1.70
C MET A 101 -7.80 11.11 1.84
N LYS A 102 -7.02 11.05 0.75
CA LYS A 102 -5.62 11.50 0.72
C LYS A 102 -5.50 13.00 1.00
N ASN A 103 -6.35 13.81 0.40
CA ASN A 103 -6.36 15.26 0.61
C ASN A 103 -6.72 15.60 2.06
N ASN A 104 -7.72 14.93 2.64
CA ASN A 104 -8.11 15.16 4.04
C ASN A 104 -7.04 14.67 5.03
N LEU A 105 -6.42 13.51 4.79
CA LEU A 105 -5.25 13.07 5.57
C LEU A 105 -4.06 14.03 5.46
N SER A 106 -3.84 14.63 4.28
CA SER A 106 -2.76 15.59 4.10
C SER A 106 -2.93 16.85 4.95
N LYS A 107 -4.17 17.26 5.24
CA LYS A 107 -4.48 18.34 6.18
C LYS A 107 -3.97 17.97 7.58
N ILE A 108 -4.30 16.77 8.07
CA ILE A 108 -3.86 16.27 9.39
C ILE A 108 -2.33 16.22 9.50
N ILE A 109 -1.65 15.72 8.46
CA ILE A 109 -0.18 15.59 8.44
C ILE A 109 0.51 16.95 8.24
N GLY A 110 -0.12 17.85 7.48
CA GLY A 110 0.36 19.20 7.22
C GLY A 110 0.33 20.09 8.46
N THR A 111 -0.72 19.98 9.27
CA THR A 111 -0.85 20.75 10.52
C THR A 111 0.29 20.46 11.52
N ASP A 112 0.82 19.22 11.58
CA ASP A 112 1.99 18.90 12.43
C ASP A 112 3.27 19.61 11.97
N LYS A 113 3.42 19.89 10.66
CA LYS A 113 4.58 20.62 10.12
C LYS A 113 4.55 22.10 10.49
N ASP A 114 3.38 22.72 10.52
CA ASP A 114 3.25 24.12 10.95
C ASP A 114 3.44 24.29 12.46
N VAL A 115 3.07 23.28 13.26
CA VAL A 115 3.30 23.30 14.71
C VAL A 115 4.78 23.09 15.06
N LYS A 116 5.52 22.25 14.33
CA LYS A 116 6.97 22.07 14.55
C LYS A 116 7.86 23.07 13.80
N GLY A 117 7.31 23.82 12.84
CA GLY A 117 8.03 24.83 12.06
C GLY A 117 8.07 26.21 12.72
N LYS A 118 7.41 26.39 13.87
CA LYS A 118 7.35 27.66 14.61
C LYS A 118 8.33 27.74 15.79
N ASP A 119 9.13 26.70 15.99
CA ASP A 119 10.22 26.64 16.97
C ASP A 119 11.61 26.69 16.30
N ILE A 120 11.84 27.69 15.45
CA ILE A 120 13.18 28.21 15.11
C ILE A 120 13.13 29.74 15.10
#